data_AF-A0A2S7YKZ1-F1
#
_entry.id   AF-A0A2S7YKZ1-F1
#
_cell.length_a   1.000
_cell.length_b   1.000
_cell.length_c   1.000
_cell.angle_alpha   90.00
_cell.angle_beta   90.00
_cell.angle_gamma   90.00
#
_symmetry.space_group_name_H-M   'P 1'
#
loop_
_entity.id
_entity.type
_entity.pdbx_description
1 polymer ?
#
loop_
_entity_poly.entity_id
_entity_poly.type
_entity_poly.pdbx_seq_one_letter_code
_entity_poly.pdbx_strand_id
1 'polypeptide(L)'
;MTVFIMANMDEAPSPSVPKRDRRRDNFVRAMSRLMKRSNKVSQLHGADMYVLVRWKNRHWVYCSTEDQEFPPSPKAFDRIYPPVVIHRPADFADTR
;
A
#
# COMPACT_ATOMS: atom_id res chain seq x y z
N MET A 1 -10.27 55.94 42.34
CA MET A 1 -11.16 54.77 42.49
C MET A 1 -10.68 53.72 41.49
N THR A 2 -10.02 52.68 41.99
CA THR A 2 -9.36 51.64 41.19
C THR A 2 -10.28 50.42 41.11
N VAL A 3 -10.65 49.94 39.90
CA VAL A 3 -11.35 48.66 39.76
C VAL A 3 -10.88 47.90 38.51
N PHE A 4 -10.01 46.93 38.79
CA PHE A 4 -9.79 45.60 38.20
C PHE A 4 -10.19 45.30 36.75
N ILE A 5 -9.16 45.11 35.93
CA ILE A 5 -9.18 44.27 34.73
C ILE A 5 -9.16 42.81 35.20
N MET A 6 -10.24 42.06 35.01
CA MET A 6 -10.23 40.61 35.17
C MET A 6 -9.67 39.99 33.89
N ALA A 7 -8.41 39.57 33.96
CA ALA A 7 -7.83 38.65 32.99
C ALA A 7 -8.55 37.30 33.13
N ASN A 8 -9.31 36.91 32.11
CA ASN A 8 -9.84 35.56 32.05
C ASN A 8 -8.67 34.60 31.80
N MET A 9 -8.59 33.63 32.71
CA MET A 9 -7.54 32.65 32.88
C MET A 9 -7.32 31.85 31.60
N ASP A 10 -6.04 31.66 31.26
CA ASP A 10 -5.58 30.70 30.27
C ASP A 10 -6.21 29.32 30.53
N GLU A 11 -7.09 28.90 29.63
CA GLU A 11 -7.59 27.53 29.57
C GLU A 11 -6.41 26.63 29.19
N ALA A 12 -5.89 25.87 30.17
CA ALA A 12 -4.81 24.93 29.95
C ALA A 12 -5.20 23.96 28.83
N PRO A 13 -4.32 23.69 27.84
CA PRO A 13 -4.66 22.81 26.72
C PRO A 13 -5.02 21.43 27.28
N SER A 14 -6.26 21.02 27.02
CA SER A 14 -6.75 19.68 27.41
C SER A 14 -5.79 18.59 26.90
N PRO A 15 -5.55 17.51 27.69
CA PRO A 15 -4.66 16.45 27.26
C PRO A 15 -5.19 15.82 25.98
N SER A 16 -4.50 16.05 24.86
CA SER A 16 -4.89 15.51 23.57
C SER A 16 -4.95 13.99 23.67
N VAL A 17 -6.13 13.40 23.50
CA VAL A 17 -6.32 11.95 23.49
C VAL A 17 -5.33 11.35 22.47
N PRO A 18 -4.48 10.39 22.86
CA PRO A 18 -3.51 9.81 21.94
C PRO A 18 -4.25 9.17 20.77
N LYS A 19 -3.99 9.70 19.58
CA LYS A 19 -4.61 9.25 18.33
C LYS A 19 -4.29 7.77 18.13
N ARG A 20 -5.33 6.91 18.11
CA ARG A 20 -5.21 5.46 17.89
C ARG A 20 -4.26 5.14 16.73
N ASP A 21 -3.32 4.21 16.94
CA ASP A 21 -2.46 3.72 15.87
C ASP A 21 -3.29 2.94 14.84
N ARG A 22 -3.45 3.54 13.65
CA ARG A 22 -4.21 2.98 12.52
C ARG A 22 -3.30 2.37 11.46
N ARG A 23 -2.00 2.18 11.71
CA ARG A 23 -1.03 1.66 10.71
C ARG A 23 -1.48 0.34 10.10
N ARG A 24 -1.95 -0.60 10.92
CA ARG A 24 -2.44 -1.91 10.45
C ARG A 24 -3.70 -1.76 9.59
N ASP A 25 -4.67 -0.99 10.05
CA ASP A 25 -5.93 -0.80 9.33
C ASP A 25 -5.71 -0.10 7.99
N ASN A 26 -4.82 0.89 7.97
CA ASN A 26 -4.39 1.58 6.76
C ASN A 26 -3.69 0.61 5.79
N PHE A 27 -2.80 -0.25 6.29
CA PHE A 27 -2.12 -1.26 5.46
C PHE A 27 -3.12 -2.25 4.85
N VAL A 28 -4.04 -2.79 5.65
CA VAL A 28 -5.07 -3.73 5.17
C VAL A 28 -5.96 -3.07 4.10
N ARG A 29 -6.37 -1.82 4.31
CA ARG A 29 -7.13 -1.04 3.32
C ARG A 29 -6.33 -0.82 2.04
N ALA A 30 -5.03 -0.50 2.15
CA ALA A 30 -4.16 -0.34 1.00
C ALA A 30 -4.03 -1.64 0.21
N MET A 31 -3.86 -2.78 0.88
CA MET A 31 -3.80 -4.10 0.23
C MET A 31 -5.10 -4.45 -0.47
N SER A 32 -6.25 -4.25 0.17
CA SER A 32 -7.55 -4.49 -0.49
C SER A 32 -7.72 -3.65 -1.76
N ARG A 33 -7.31 -2.38 -1.73
CA ARG A 33 -7.35 -1.49 -2.90
C ARG A 33 -6.39 -1.93 -4.00
N LEU A 34 -5.19 -2.36 -3.63
CA LEU A 34 -4.21 -2.90 -4.57
C LEU A 34 -4.77 -4.13 -5.29
N MET A 35 -5.28 -5.13 -4.54
CA MET A 35 -5.83 -6.35 -5.13
C MET A 35 -7.01 -6.06 -6.06
N LYS A 36 -7.93 -5.18 -5.67
CA LYS A 36 -9.04 -4.75 -6.55
C LYS A 36 -8.54 -4.09 -7.84
N ARG A 37 -7.49 -3.26 -7.75
CA ARG A 37 -6.90 -2.60 -8.92
C ARG A 37 -6.22 -3.61 -9.84
N SER A 38 -5.45 -4.54 -9.29
CA SER A 38 -4.83 -5.64 -10.05
C SER A 38 -5.89 -6.47 -10.78
N ASN A 39 -6.96 -6.87 -10.08
CA ASN A 39 -8.04 -7.61 -10.72
C ASN A 39 -8.72 -6.83 -11.84
N LYS A 40 -8.92 -5.52 -11.66
CA LYS A 40 -9.47 -4.67 -12.72
C LYS A 40 -8.56 -4.62 -13.95
N VAL A 41 -7.23 -4.51 -13.76
CA VAL A 41 -6.27 -4.52 -14.87
C VAL A 41 -6.33 -5.86 -15.61
N SER A 42 -6.34 -6.98 -14.87
CA SER A 42 -6.47 -8.31 -15.46
C SER A 42 -7.76 -8.44 -16.29
N GLN A 43 -8.91 -8.04 -15.74
CA GLN A 43 -10.20 -8.11 -16.45
C GLN A 43 -10.28 -7.20 -17.68
N LEU A 44 -9.72 -5.99 -17.62
CA LEU A 44 -9.82 -5.02 -18.71
C LEU A 44 -8.88 -5.32 -19.88
N HIS A 45 -7.72 -5.89 -19.60
CA HIS A 45 -6.67 -6.08 -20.58
C HIS A 45 -6.38 -7.55 -20.90
N GLY A 46 -7.09 -8.49 -20.28
CA GLY A 46 -6.84 -9.92 -20.43
C GLY A 46 -5.43 -10.32 -19.95
N ALA A 47 -4.84 -9.53 -19.05
CA ALA A 47 -3.48 -9.74 -18.59
C ALA A 47 -3.46 -10.68 -17.38
N ASP A 48 -2.52 -11.62 -17.37
CA ASP A 48 -2.22 -12.42 -16.19
C ASP A 48 -1.41 -11.60 -15.18
N MET A 49 -1.89 -11.61 -13.94
CA MET A 49 -1.39 -10.78 -12.85
C MET A 49 -1.13 -11.61 -11.61
N TYR A 50 0.09 -11.48 -11.10
CA TYR A 50 0.49 -12.04 -9.81
C TYR A 50 0.99 -10.93 -8.90
N VAL A 51 0.47 -10.90 -7.67
CA VAL A 51 0.89 -9.95 -6.64
C VAL A 51 1.18 -10.72 -5.36
N LEU A 52 2.45 -10.71 -4.94
CA LEU A 52 2.88 -11.20 -3.63
C LEU A 52 3.33 -10.02 -2.77
N VAL A 53 2.68 -9.84 -1.63
CA VAL A 53 3.08 -8.84 -0.63
C VAL A 53 3.46 -9.53 0.66
N ARG A 54 4.61 -9.15 1.24
CA ARG A 54 5.07 -9.59 2.56
C ARG A 54 5.13 -8.41 3.52
N TRP A 55 4.45 -8.52 4.66
CA TRP A 55 4.52 -7.53 5.74
C TRP A 55 4.42 -8.21 7.11
N LYS A 56 5.41 -7.97 7.98
CA LYS A 56 5.48 -8.54 9.34
C LYS A 56 5.20 -10.05 9.37
N ASN A 57 5.93 -10.83 8.57
CA ASN A 57 5.81 -12.29 8.42
C ASN A 57 4.46 -12.81 7.88
N ARG A 58 3.56 -11.92 7.45
CA ARG A 58 2.34 -12.31 6.74
C ARG A 58 2.52 -12.11 5.24
N HIS A 59 1.88 -12.99 4.49
CA HIS A 59 1.90 -12.99 3.03
C HIS A 59 0.48 -12.83 2.51
N TRP A 60 0.32 -11.99 1.49
CA TRP A 60 -0.91 -11.84 0.74
C TRP A 60 -0.60 -12.15 -0.72
N VAL A 61 -1.41 -13.02 -1.30
CA VAL A 61 -1.28 -13.43 -2.70
C VAL A 61 -2.56 -13.11 -3.43
N TYR A 62 -2.40 -12.56 -4.63
CA TYR A 62 -3.43 -12.51 -5.65
C TYR A 62 -2.84 -13.12 -6.92
N CYS A 63 -3.60 -14.02 -7.54
CA CYS A 63 -3.31 -14.58 -8.86
C CYS A 63 -4.59 -14.46 -9.68
N SER A 64 -4.50 -13.92 -10.89
CA SER A 64 -5.66 -13.81 -11.79
C SER A 64 -5.98 -15.10 -12.53
N THR A 65 -5.05 -16.06 -12.56
CA THR A 65 -5.13 -17.30 -13.32
C THR A 65 -4.98 -18.52 -12.42
N GLU A 66 -5.48 -19.65 -12.89
CA GLU A 66 -5.31 -20.98 -12.28
C GLU A 66 -4.10 -21.74 -12.87
N ASP A 67 -3.41 -21.13 -13.84
CA ASP A 67 -2.19 -21.69 -14.41
C ASP A 67 -1.11 -21.86 -13.34
N GLN A 68 -0.64 -23.10 -13.18
CA GLN A 68 0.38 -23.45 -12.18
C GLN A 68 1.78 -23.01 -12.57
N GLU A 69 2.01 -22.67 -13.84
CA GLU A 69 3.30 -22.16 -14.32
C GLU A 69 3.43 -20.65 -14.11
N PHE A 70 2.34 -19.98 -13.73
CA PHE A 70 2.31 -18.54 -13.48
C PHE A 70 2.25 -18.21 -11.97
N PRO A 71 3.09 -17.28 -11.47
CA PRO A 71 4.10 -16.53 -12.19
C PRO A 71 5.34 -17.39 -12.48
N PRO A 72 6.04 -17.13 -13.60
CA PRO A 72 7.27 -17.84 -13.89
C PRO A 72 8.32 -17.60 -12.80
N SER A 73 9.12 -18.63 -12.52
CA SER A 73 10.26 -18.48 -11.62
C SER A 73 11.28 -17.48 -12.21
N PRO A 74 12.06 -16.75 -11.38
CA PRO A 74 13.07 -15.82 -11.89
C PRO A 74 14.07 -16.46 -12.86
N LYS A 75 14.40 -17.75 -12.67
CA LYS A 75 15.28 -18.49 -13.58
C LYS A 75 14.69 -18.71 -14.97
N ALA A 76 13.36 -18.64 -15.09
CA ALA A 76 12.67 -18.79 -16.37
C ALA A 76 12.65 -17.47 -17.18
N PHE A 77 12.93 -16.32 -16.56
CA PHE A 77 12.85 -15.02 -17.24
C PHE A 77 13.80 -14.91 -18.42
N ASP A 78 14.99 -15.51 -18.35
CA ASP A 78 15.98 -15.52 -19.43
C ASP A 78 15.51 -16.28 -20.70
N ARG A 79 14.46 -17.09 -20.58
CA ARG A 79 13.90 -17.90 -21.67
C ARG A 79 12.62 -17.31 -22.26
N ILE A 80 12.09 -16.24 -21.67
CA ILE A 80 10.85 -15.60 -22.11
C ILE A 80 11.18 -14.56 -23.18
N TYR A 81 10.45 -14.60 -24.29
CA TYR A 81 10.52 -13.59 -25.34
C TYR A 81 9.14 -12.95 -25.56
N PRO A 82 9.04 -11.61 -25.60
CA PRO A 82 10.12 -10.63 -25.43
C PRO A 82 10.73 -10.63 -24.02
N PRO A 83 11.96 -10.10 -23.83
CA PRO A 83 12.61 -10.08 -22.53
C PRO A 83 11.75 -9.43 -21.45
N VAL A 84 11.74 -10.03 -20.26
CA VAL A 84 10.93 -9.54 -19.13
C VAL A 84 11.42 -8.16 -18.68
N VAL A 85 10.50 -7.20 -18.59
CA VAL A 85 10.77 -5.87 -18.04
C VAL A 85 10.59 -5.91 -16.52
N ILE A 86 11.65 -5.57 -15.78
CA ILE A 86 11.63 -5.58 -14.30
C ILE A 86 11.74 -4.16 -13.79
N HIS A 87 10.72 -3.70 -13.07
CA HIS A 87 10.73 -2.42 -12.38
C HIS A 87 11.19 -2.55 -10.93
N ARG A 88 12.09 -1.69 -10.50
CA ARG A 88 12.60 -1.56 -9.13
C ARG A 88 12.03 -0.31 -8.48
N PRO A 89 12.03 -0.22 -7.13
CA PRO A 89 11.57 0.98 -6.43
C PRO A 89 12.24 2.28 -6.90
N ALA A 90 13.51 2.21 -7.33
CA ALA A 90 14.25 3.35 -7.86
C ALA A 90 13.62 3.94 -9.14
N ASP A 91 13.00 3.10 -9.98
CA ASP A 91 12.39 3.54 -11.25
C ASP A 91 11.16 4.43 -11.03
N PHE A 92 10.61 4.43 -9.81
CA PHE A 92 9.44 5.23 -9.42
C PHE A 92 9.81 6.42 -8.53
N ALA A 93 11.08 6.57 -8.14
CA ALA A 93 11.50 7.61 -7.19
C ALA A 93 11.48 9.03 -7.79
N ASP A 94 11.54 9.15 -9.12
CA ASP A 94 11.73 10.41 -9.84
C ASP A 94 10.45 11.04 -10.42
N THR A 95 9.28 10.57 -9.98
CA THR A 95 8.00 11.19 -10.34
C THR A 95 7.63 12.26 -9.31
N ARG A 96 8.30 13.41 -9.40
CA ARG A 96 7.88 14.67 -8.74
C ARG A 96 7.37 15.67 -9.75
#